data_AF-A0AAU9IKV0-F1
#
_entry.id   AF-A0AAU9IKV0-F1
#
_cell.length_a   1.000
_cell.length_b   1.000
_cell.length_c   1.000
_cell.angle_alpha   90.00
_cell.angle_beta   90.00
_cell.angle_gamma   90.00
#
_symmetry.space_group_name_H-M   'P 1'
#
loop_
_entity.id
_entity.type
_entity.pdbx_description
1 polymer ?
#
loop_
_entity_poly.entity_id
_entity_poly.type
_entity_poly.pdbx_seq_one_letter_code
_entity_poly.pdbx_strand_id
1 'polypeptide(L)'
;MDPLPYKLLYSTDITPHQTANLPDAWLAPTTSSRVWIIQFQDVAFAHALLLNLKTRAKLSVFISLEESINYVKVFEDLSIAAGSPRKVNIGNMPCKYLKLCIGKTVGLKRKDVEVLGVPGTAINSIIPDTEDLLIKRPLTILF
;
A
#
# COMPACT_ATOMS: atom_id res chain seq x y z
N MET A 1 -14.43 -0.63 -7.52
CA MET A 1 -13.03 -0.63 -7.03
C MET A 1 -13.00 0.49 -6.03
N ASP A 2 -12.74 0.14 -4.78
CA ASP A 2 -13.06 1.01 -3.66
C ASP A 2 -11.76 1.42 -2.94
N PRO A 3 -11.75 2.56 -2.24
CA PRO A 3 -10.59 2.96 -1.47
C PRO A 3 -10.33 1.98 -0.32
N LEU A 4 -9.08 1.54 -0.22
CA LEU A 4 -8.63 0.64 0.83
C LEU A 4 -8.24 1.45 2.07
N PRO A 5 -8.86 1.19 3.23
CA PRO A 5 -8.46 1.84 4.47
C PRO A 5 -7.06 1.39 4.88
N TYR A 6 -6.19 2.34 5.20
CA TYR A 6 -4.82 2.07 5.65
C TYR A 6 -4.42 2.98 6.81
N LYS A 7 -3.48 2.51 7.62
CA LYS A 7 -2.76 3.27 8.65
C LYS A 7 -1.39 3.68 8.13
N LEU A 8 -0.98 4.93 8.33
CA LEU A 8 0.38 5.37 8.04
C LEU A 8 1.29 4.97 9.22
N LEU A 9 2.25 4.07 8.97
CA LEU A 9 3.19 3.59 9.99
C LEU A 9 4.42 4.47 10.12
N TYR A 10 4.97 4.89 8.98
CA TYR A 10 6.19 5.66 8.92
C TYR A 10 6.09 6.71 7.83
N SER A 11 6.64 7.89 8.11
CA SER A 11 6.91 8.90 7.12
C SER A 11 8.23 9.56 7.46
N THR A 12 9.09 9.79 6.46
CA THR A 12 10.29 10.64 6.62
C THR A 12 9.95 12.07 7.06
N ASP A 13 8.68 12.46 6.92
CA ASP A 13 8.20 13.78 7.26
C ASP A 13 7.86 13.91 8.77
N ILE A 14 7.80 12.79 9.51
CA ILE A 14 7.23 12.68 10.86
C ILE A 14 8.25 12.03 11.80
N THR A 15 8.50 12.62 12.96
CA THR A 15 9.26 11.96 14.03
C THR A 15 8.50 10.72 14.52
N PRO A 16 9.15 9.56 14.75
CA PRO A 16 8.50 8.25 14.95
C PRO A 16 7.39 8.17 16.00
N HIS A 17 7.33 9.13 16.93
CA HIS A 17 6.33 9.18 18.01
C HIS A 17 4.99 9.83 17.62
N GLN A 18 4.82 10.35 16.40
CA GLN A 18 3.60 11.07 15.99
C GLN A 18 2.74 10.34 14.93
N THR A 19 3.13 9.14 14.48
CA THR A 19 2.45 8.44 13.37
C THR A 19 1.08 7.84 13.74
N ALA A 20 0.78 7.69 15.02
CA ALA A 20 -0.45 7.02 15.47
C ALA A 20 -1.75 7.83 15.21
N ASN A 21 -1.69 9.16 15.10
CA ASN A 21 -2.88 10.03 15.01
C ASN A 21 -2.62 11.28 14.15
N LEU A 22 -2.35 11.11 12.86
CA LEU A 22 -2.16 12.26 11.98
C LEU A 22 -3.52 12.80 11.51
N PRO A 23 -3.87 14.05 11.83
CA PRO A 23 -5.06 14.68 11.30
C PRO A 23 -4.92 14.96 9.80
N ASP A 24 -6.04 14.94 9.06
CA ASP A 24 -6.09 15.16 7.60
C ASP A 24 -5.45 16.47 7.12
N ALA A 25 -5.24 17.43 8.03
CA ALA A 25 -4.64 18.73 7.76
C ALA A 25 -3.10 18.75 7.78
N TRP A 26 -2.44 17.69 8.26
CA TRP A 26 -1.01 17.68 8.53
C TRP A 26 -0.14 17.88 7.27
N LEU A 27 0.89 18.72 7.37
CA LEU A 27 1.77 19.16 6.28
C LEU A 27 3.22 18.75 6.57
N ALA A 28 3.80 17.96 5.67
CA ALA A 28 5.19 17.54 5.71
C ALA A 28 6.21 18.63 5.27
N PRO A 29 7.36 18.79 5.96
CA PRO A 29 8.44 19.72 5.58
C PRO A 29 9.12 19.37 4.23
N THR A 30 9.74 20.36 3.57
CA THR A 30 9.87 20.44 2.10
C THR A 30 11.19 19.98 1.45
N THR A 31 12.09 19.25 2.12
CA THR A 31 13.51 19.24 1.66
C THR A 31 14.12 17.92 1.16
N SER A 32 13.49 16.74 1.29
CA SER A 32 14.07 15.46 0.83
C SER A 32 13.03 14.49 0.23
N SER A 33 13.53 13.46 -0.48
CA SER A 33 12.70 12.35 -0.98
C SER A 33 11.91 11.74 0.18
N ARG A 34 10.60 11.62 -0.01
CA ARG A 34 9.66 11.20 1.01
C ARG A 34 9.45 9.70 0.95
N VAL A 35 9.56 9.02 2.08
CA VAL A 35 9.22 7.61 2.20
C VAL A 35 8.04 7.49 3.13
N TRP A 36 6.93 6.95 2.62
CA TRP A 36 5.74 6.63 3.41
C TRP A 36 5.57 5.11 3.44
N ILE A 37 5.42 4.55 4.64
CA ILE A 37 5.06 3.14 4.82
C ILE A 37 3.65 3.12 5.39
N ILE A 38 2.74 2.53 4.64
CA ILE A 38 1.35 2.33 5.05
C ILE A 38 1.08 0.85 5.27
N GLN A 39 0.15 0.57 6.17
CA GLN A 39 -0.29 -0.76 6.53
C GLN A 39 -1.80 -0.85 6.35
N PHE A 40 -2.26 -1.89 5.66
CA PHE A 40 -3.68 -2.25 5.59
C PHE A 40 -4.10 -3.04 6.83
N GLN A 41 -5.37 -2.95 7.20
CA GLN A 41 -5.92 -3.71 8.32
C GLN A 41 -5.74 -5.22 8.12
N ASP A 42 -6.09 -5.70 6.92
CA ASP A 42 -5.90 -7.07 6.44
C ASP A 42 -5.06 -7.08 5.16
N VAL A 43 -4.62 -8.26 4.72
CA VAL A 43 -4.00 -8.41 3.39
C VAL A 43 -4.99 -7.88 2.34
N ALA A 44 -4.53 -7.05 1.42
CA ALA A 44 -5.35 -6.46 0.38
C ALA A 44 -4.67 -6.55 -0.99
N PHE A 45 -5.48 -6.55 -2.04
CA PHE A 45 -5.02 -6.52 -3.41
C PHE A 45 -5.05 -5.07 -3.90
N ALA A 46 -3.95 -4.36 -3.68
CA ALA A 46 -3.82 -2.96 -4.07
C ALA A 46 -3.65 -2.88 -5.59
N HIS A 47 -4.60 -2.22 -6.28
CA HIS A 47 -4.66 -2.13 -7.73
C HIS A 47 -4.07 -0.85 -8.29
N ALA A 48 -4.38 0.28 -7.64
CA ALA A 48 -3.97 1.59 -8.11
C ALA A 48 -3.76 2.56 -6.95
N LEU A 49 -2.98 3.60 -7.20
CA LEU A 49 -2.84 4.78 -6.36
C LEU A 49 -3.50 5.96 -7.06
N LEU A 50 -4.36 6.69 -6.35
CA LEU A 50 -4.81 8.01 -6.76
C LEU A 50 -3.97 9.05 -6.02
N LEU A 51 -3.21 9.85 -6.78
CA LEU A 51 -2.27 10.82 -6.25
C LEU A 51 -2.67 12.24 -6.68
N ASN A 52 -2.86 13.13 -5.72
CA ASN A 52 -3.16 14.54 -5.97
C ASN A 52 -2.00 15.45 -5.54
N LEU A 53 -0.94 15.47 -6.34
CA LEU A 53 0.30 16.17 -5.98
C LEU A 53 0.27 17.64 -6.43
N LYS A 54 0.68 18.55 -5.53
CA LYS A 54 0.83 19.98 -5.84
C LYS A 54 2.04 20.29 -6.71
N THR A 55 3.04 19.40 -6.73
CA THR A 55 4.28 19.57 -7.49
C THR A 55 4.62 18.30 -8.22
N ARG A 56 5.39 18.42 -9.30
CA ARG A 56 5.86 17.27 -10.07
C ARG A 56 6.76 16.39 -9.21
N ALA A 57 6.56 15.08 -9.25
CA ALA A 57 7.32 14.13 -8.44
C ALA A 57 7.71 12.89 -9.23
N LYS A 58 8.78 12.22 -8.80
CA LYS A 58 9.03 10.82 -9.16
C LYS A 58 8.36 9.91 -8.12
N LEU A 59 7.79 8.79 -8.55
CA LEU A 59 7.17 7.81 -7.65
C LEU A 59 7.78 6.43 -7.88
N SER A 60 8.16 5.77 -6.80
CA SER A 60 8.47 4.34 -6.76
C SER A 60 7.64 3.66 -5.68
N VAL A 61 7.10 2.48 -5.98
CA VAL A 61 6.17 1.75 -5.11
C VAL A 61 6.72 0.37 -4.84
N PHE A 62 6.68 -0.02 -3.57
CA PHE A 62 7.10 -1.34 -3.12
C PHE A 62 6.02 -1.95 -2.21
N ILE A 63 5.87 -3.26 -2.24
CA ILE A 63 4.89 -4.01 -1.45
C ILE A 63 5.56 -5.04 -0.55
N SER A 64 4.90 -5.41 0.54
CA SER A 64 5.26 -6.56 1.38
C SER A 64 4.01 -7.17 2.03
N LEU A 65 4.06 -8.46 2.33
CA LEU A 65 3.06 -9.16 3.16
C LEU A 65 3.38 -9.10 4.65
N GLU A 66 4.65 -8.88 4.99
CA GLU A 66 5.18 -8.86 6.35
C GLU A 66 5.79 -7.50 6.67
N GLU A 67 5.88 -7.18 7.96
CA GLU A 67 6.63 -6.03 8.46
C GLU A 67 8.13 -6.33 8.39
N SER A 68 8.67 -6.32 7.17
CA SER A 68 10.05 -6.67 6.88
C SER A 68 10.77 -5.51 6.19
N ILE A 69 12.09 -5.61 6.12
CA ILE A 69 12.92 -4.73 5.29
C ILE A 69 12.86 -5.11 3.79
N ASN A 70 12.34 -6.30 3.48
CA ASN A 70 12.36 -6.90 2.14
C ASN A 70 11.07 -6.59 1.38
N TYR A 71 10.95 -5.35 0.91
CA TYR A 71 9.84 -4.98 0.04
C TYR A 71 10.13 -5.34 -1.42
N VAL A 72 9.15 -5.92 -2.10
CA VAL A 72 9.20 -6.17 -3.55
C VAL A 72 8.85 -4.88 -4.26
N LYS A 73 9.74 -4.41 -5.14
CA LYS A 73 9.48 -3.24 -5.98
C LYS A 73 8.48 -3.60 -7.06
N VAL A 74 7.36 -2.87 -7.10
CA VAL A 74 6.30 -3.08 -8.09
C VAL A 74 6.41 -2.07 -9.23
N PHE A 75 6.94 -0.89 -8.91
CA PHE A 75 6.99 0.21 -9.87
C PHE A 75 8.17 1.16 -9.56
N GLU A 76 8.82 1.72 -10.59
CA GLU A 76 9.95 2.67 -10.48
C GLU A 76 9.79 3.93 -11.36
N ASP A 77 10.11 5.09 -10.80
CA ASP A 77 10.38 6.36 -11.51
C ASP A 77 9.26 6.95 -12.39
N LEU A 78 8.00 6.87 -11.94
CA LEU A 78 6.89 7.51 -12.65
C LEU A 78 6.96 9.01 -12.40
N SER A 79 6.99 9.78 -13.48
CA SER A 79 6.81 11.22 -13.36
C SER A 79 5.33 11.54 -13.18
N ILE A 80 4.95 11.95 -11.97
CA ILE A 80 3.60 12.42 -11.64
C ILE A 80 3.55 13.94 -11.89
N ALA A 81 2.69 14.37 -12.80
CA ALA A 81 2.45 15.79 -13.07
C ALA A 81 1.76 16.49 -11.89
N ALA A 82 2.02 17.78 -11.71
CA ALA A 82 1.37 18.60 -10.70
C ALA A 82 -0.08 18.97 -11.07
N GLY A 83 -0.90 19.26 -10.07
CA GLY A 83 -2.13 20.04 -10.23
C GLY A 83 -3.37 19.29 -10.75
N SER A 84 -3.27 17.98 -10.94
CA SER A 84 -4.44 17.13 -11.23
C SER A 84 -4.29 15.75 -10.56
N PRO A 85 -5.39 15.16 -10.04
CA PRO A 85 -5.38 13.78 -9.56
C PRO A 85 -4.91 12.83 -10.66
N ARG A 86 -3.92 12.00 -10.35
CA ARG A 86 -3.36 10.99 -11.25
C ARG A 86 -3.60 9.61 -10.69
N LYS A 87 -4.21 8.75 -11.50
CA LYS A 87 -4.32 7.31 -11.21
C LYS A 87 -3.08 6.61 -11.74
N VAL A 88 -2.38 5.89 -10.85
CA VAL A 88 -1.22 5.07 -11.16
C VAL A 88 -1.59 3.62 -10.88
N ASN A 89 -1.59 2.77 -11.91
CA ASN A 89 -1.84 1.35 -11.71
C ASN A 89 -0.57 0.69 -11.14
N ILE A 90 -0.70 -0.04 -10.03
CA ILE A 90 0.41 -0.69 -9.33
C ILE A 90 0.32 -2.23 -9.40
N GLY A 91 -0.46 -2.77 -10.34
CA GLY A 91 -0.68 -4.21 -10.50
C GLY A 91 -1.71 -4.77 -9.53
N ASN A 92 -2.04 -6.07 -9.62
CA ASN A 92 -3.01 -6.73 -8.75
C ASN A 92 -2.28 -7.67 -7.76
N MET A 93 -1.36 -7.11 -6.97
CA MET A 93 -0.53 -7.90 -6.07
C MET A 93 -1.06 -7.87 -4.62
N PRO A 94 -1.09 -9.02 -3.93
CA PRO A 94 -1.45 -9.06 -2.52
C PRO A 94 -0.37 -8.39 -1.68
N CYS A 95 -0.79 -7.50 -0.78
CA CYS A 95 0.12 -6.81 0.13
C CYS A 95 -0.59 -6.44 1.44
N LYS A 96 0.16 -6.44 2.54
CA LYS A 96 -0.27 -5.88 3.83
C LYS A 96 0.40 -4.53 4.10
N TYR A 97 1.58 -4.33 3.52
CA TYR A 97 2.38 -3.11 3.66
C TYR A 97 2.71 -2.56 2.27
N LEU A 98 2.63 -1.23 2.15
CA LEU A 98 3.02 -0.49 0.95
C LEU A 98 4.03 0.58 1.35
N LYS A 99 5.15 0.62 0.63
CA LYS A 99 6.17 1.65 0.75
C LYS A 99 6.13 2.53 -0.50
N LEU A 100 5.84 3.81 -0.30
CA LEU A 100 5.81 4.84 -1.33
C LEU A 100 7.05 5.70 -1.18
N CYS A 101 7.91 5.69 -2.19
CA CYS A 101 9.05 6.60 -2.31
C CYS A 101 8.67 7.69 -3.30
N ILE A 102 8.33 8.87 -2.78
CA ILE A 102 7.91 10.03 -3.57
C ILE A 102 9.08 11.02 -3.58
N GLY A 103 9.53 11.43 -4.76
CA GLY A 103 10.55 12.46 -4.93
C GLY A 103 10.13 13.80 -4.32
N LYS A 104 10.98 14.82 -4.47
CA LYS A 104 10.75 16.14 -3.87
C LYS A 104 9.34 16.66 -4.19
N THR A 105 8.49 16.74 -3.15
CA THR A 105 7.14 17.30 -3.23
C THR A 105 6.90 18.31 -2.14
N VAL A 106 6.11 19.34 -2.44
CA VAL A 106 5.75 20.37 -1.45
C VAL A 106 4.41 20.01 -0.81
N GLY A 107 4.43 19.72 0.50
CA GLY A 107 3.22 19.65 1.32
C GLY A 107 2.26 18.49 1.01
N LEU A 108 2.78 17.30 0.69
CA LEU A 108 2.01 16.04 0.63
C LEU A 108 1.22 15.82 1.92
N LYS A 109 -0.09 15.62 1.79
CA LYS A 109 -1.01 15.27 2.87
C LYS A 109 -1.53 13.85 2.69
N ARG A 110 -2.08 13.26 3.76
CA ARG A 110 -2.70 11.92 3.69
C ARG A 110 -3.77 11.83 2.61
N LYS A 111 -4.65 12.84 2.55
CA LYS A 111 -5.71 12.94 1.53
C LYS A 111 -5.23 13.06 0.08
N ASP A 112 -3.95 13.34 -0.12
CA ASP A 112 -3.36 13.43 -1.46
C ASP A 112 -2.92 12.05 -1.98
N VAL A 113 -3.01 11.01 -1.15
CA VAL A 113 -2.70 9.61 -1.49
C VAL A 113 -3.89 8.75 -1.11
N GLU A 114 -4.46 8.06 -2.09
CA GLU A 114 -5.51 7.08 -1.87
C GLU A 114 -5.13 5.78 -2.57
N VAL A 115 -5.28 4.65 -1.88
CA VAL A 115 -5.04 3.33 -2.49
C VAL A 115 -6.38 2.74 -2.88
N LEU A 116 -6.52 2.34 -4.13
CA LEU A 116 -7.69 1.65 -4.66
C LEU A 116 -7.38 0.16 -4.80
N GLY A 117 -8.30 -0.70 -4.40
CA GLY A 117 -8.10 -2.14 -4.53
C GLY A 117 -9.27 -2.97 -4.01
N VAL A 118 -8.97 -4.19 -3.62
CA VAL A 118 -9.93 -5.15 -3.06
C VAL A 118 -9.39 -5.64 -1.70
N PRO A 119 -10.15 -5.52 -0.60
CA PRO A 119 -9.73 -6.07 0.68
C PRO A 119 -9.70 -7.61 0.61
N GLY A 120 -8.72 -8.25 1.24
CA GLY A 120 -8.57 -9.71 1.21
C GLY A 120 -9.71 -10.46 1.89
N THR A 121 -10.48 -9.81 2.76
CA THR A 121 -11.71 -10.37 3.34
C THR A 121 -12.77 -10.68 2.28
N ALA A 122 -12.81 -9.93 1.17
CA ALA A 122 -13.71 -10.21 0.05
C ALA A 122 -13.34 -11.48 -0.72
N ILE A 123 -12.08 -11.94 -0.65
CA ILE A 123 -11.62 -13.15 -1.34
C ILE A 123 -12.03 -14.42 -0.59
N ASN A 124 -12.10 -14.36 0.75
CA ASN A 124 -12.62 -15.46 1.56
C ASN A 124 -14.14 -15.69 1.37
N SER A 125 -14.86 -14.78 0.70
CA SER A 125 -16.26 -15.00 0.30
C SER A 125 -16.41 -15.71 -1.06
N ILE A 126 -15.30 -15.90 -1.80
CA ILE A 126 -15.27 -16.53 -3.13
C ILE A 126 -14.69 -17.95 -3.06
N ILE A 127 -14.06 -18.33 -1.95
CA ILE A 127 -13.68 -19.73 -1.68
C ILE A 127 -14.91 -20.39 -1.02
N PRO A 128 -15.67 -21.26 -1.71
CA PRO A 128 -16.71 -22.03 -1.03
C PRO A 128 -16.05 -22.86 0.08
N ASP A 129 -16.71 -22.94 1.23
CA ASP A 129 -16.32 -23.70 2.42
C ASP A 129 -15.65 -25.02 2.05
N THR A 130 -14.31 -25.08 2.17
CA THR A 130 -13.54 -26.29 1.90
C THR A 130 -13.54 -27.26 3.08
N GLU A 131 -14.49 -27.17 4.02
CA GLU A 131 -14.70 -28.21 5.02
C GLU A 131 -15.08 -29.57 4.39
N ASP A 132 -15.53 -29.59 3.13
CA ASP A 132 -15.80 -30.82 2.37
C ASP A 132 -14.58 -31.40 1.62
N LEU A 133 -13.39 -30.79 1.70
CA LEU A 133 -12.15 -31.32 1.09
C LEU A 133 -11.30 -32.15 2.08
N LEU A 134 -11.95 -32.81 3.05
CA LEU A 134 -11.39 -33.93 3.80
C LEU A 134 -11.22 -35.18 2.91
N ILE A 135 -10.31 -35.11 1.94
CA ILE A 135 -9.87 -36.30 1.23
C ILE A 135 -9.05 -37.15 2.22
N LYS A 136 -9.71 -38.14 2.81
CA LYS A 136 -9.09 -39.36 3.36
C LYS A 136 -8.10 -39.90 2.34
N ARG A 137 -6.80 -39.64 2.51
CA ARG A 137 -5.76 -40.43 1.84
C ARG A 137 -5.13 -41.36 2.87
N PRO A 138 -5.29 -42.69 2.75
CA PRO A 138 -4.51 -43.61 3.56
C PRO A 138 -3.04 -43.50 3.11
N LEU A 139 -2.16 -43.12 4.03
CA LEU A 139 -0.71 -43.24 3.83
C LEU A 139 -0.36 -44.74 3.76
N THR A 140 -0.07 -45.24 2.56
CA THR A 140 0.63 -46.52 2.38
C THR A 140 2.12 -46.26 2.60
N ILE A 141 2.66 -46.76 3.71
CA ILE A 141 4.10 -46.82 3.98
C ILE A 141 4.61 -48.12 3.35
N LEU A 142 5.62 -48.04 2.48
CA LEU A 142 6.33 -49.22 1.97
C LEU A 142 7.59 -49.44 2.82
N PHE A 143 7.73 -50.68 3.30
CA PHE A 143 8.85 -51.21 4.08
C PHE A 143 10.14 -51.28 3.27
#